data_AF-A0A3B4FDQ6-F1
#
_entry.id   AF-A0A3B4FDQ6-F1
#
_cell.length_a   1.000
_cell.length_b   1.000
_cell.length_c   1.000
_cell.angle_alpha   90.00
_cell.angle_beta   90.00
_cell.angle_gamma   90.00
#
_symmetry.space_group_name_H-M   'P 1'
#
loop_
_entity.id
_entity.type
_entity.pdbx_description
1 polymer ?
#
loop_
_entity_poly.entity_id
_entity_poly.type
_entity_poly.pdbx_seq_one_letter_code
_entity_poly.pdbx_strand_id
1 'polypeptide(L)'
;MDNGSSGREHPLLMKAVFKVCGTAGLWATLTSPADPCLLPMDEGSCGKYTMRWYFNRQAQACRPFIYSGCEGNDNRFLHLEECEETCLGEADGTNRSKTQTH
;
A
#
# COMPACT_ATOMS: atom_id res chain seq x y z
N MET A 1 -34.03 -11.79 -22.50
CA MET A 1 -33.20 -10.59 -22.65
C MET A 1 -33.04 -10.00 -21.26
N ASP A 2 -32.03 -10.52 -20.53
CA ASP A 2 -30.77 -9.80 -20.25
C ASP A 2 -31.01 -8.64 -19.26
N ASN A 3 -30.38 -8.53 -18.10
CA ASN A 3 -29.31 -9.28 -17.47
C ASN A 3 -29.33 -8.83 -16.00
N GLY A 4 -29.28 -9.77 -15.05
CA GLY A 4 -29.08 -9.43 -13.64
C GLY A 4 -27.66 -8.90 -13.48
N SER A 5 -27.49 -7.58 -13.48
CA SER A 5 -26.22 -6.98 -13.10
C SER A 5 -25.97 -7.27 -11.63
N SER A 6 -25.06 -8.22 -11.40
CA SER A 6 -24.30 -8.34 -10.16
C SER A 6 -23.76 -6.96 -9.81
N GLY A 7 -24.42 -6.30 -8.86
CA GLY A 7 -23.87 -5.12 -8.20
C GLY A 7 -22.62 -5.57 -7.47
N ARG A 8 -21.46 -5.07 -7.87
CA ARG A 8 -20.22 -5.21 -7.11
C ARG A 8 -20.42 -4.43 -5.81
N GLU A 9 -20.69 -5.15 -4.73
CA GLU A 9 -20.51 -4.65 -3.39
C GLU A 9 -19.01 -4.39 -3.14
N HIS A 10 -18.61 -3.14 -3.33
CA HIS A 10 -17.37 -2.58 -2.78
C HIS A 10 -17.73 -1.84 -1.48
N PRO A 11 -17.64 -2.46 -0.29
CA PRO A 11 -17.64 -1.71 0.95
C PRO A 11 -16.23 -1.19 1.24
N LEU A 12 -15.75 -0.26 0.40
CA LEU A 12 -14.88 0.78 0.91
C LEU A 12 -15.73 1.66 1.84
N LEU A 13 -15.13 2.16 2.92
CA LEU A 13 -15.70 3.08 3.91
C LEU A 13 -16.50 2.47 5.08
N MET A 14 -15.88 1.58 5.86
CA MET A 14 -15.99 1.75 7.32
C MET A 14 -15.20 2.99 7.72
N LYS A 15 -15.88 4.14 7.59
CA LYS A 15 -15.46 5.46 8.04
C LYS A 15 -15.21 5.41 9.55
N ALA A 16 -14.15 6.09 9.97
CA ALA A 16 -13.80 6.48 11.34
C ALA A 16 -13.28 5.38 12.28
N VAL A 17 -11.95 5.26 12.35
CA VAL A 17 -11.28 4.97 13.63
C VAL A 17 -11.64 6.10 14.58
N PHE A 18 -12.30 5.74 15.67
CA PHE A 18 -12.71 6.63 16.74
C PHE A 18 -11.60 7.60 17.14
N LYS A 19 -11.90 8.90 17.07
CA LYS A 19 -11.13 9.93 17.76
C LYS A 19 -11.36 9.77 19.27
N VAL A 20 -10.55 8.94 19.93
CA VAL A 20 -10.50 8.88 21.40
C VAL A 20 -9.39 9.81 21.87
N CYS A 21 -9.78 10.98 22.38
CA CYS A 21 -8.94 11.81 23.21
C CYS A 21 -9.24 11.46 24.68
N GLY A 22 -8.27 10.86 25.38
CA GLY A 22 -8.29 10.75 26.85
C GLY A 22 -8.75 9.42 27.43
N THR A 23 -7.80 8.62 27.90
CA THR A 23 -7.60 8.20 29.32
C THR A 23 -6.47 7.16 29.36
N ALA A 24 -5.69 7.20 30.43
CA ALA A 24 -4.43 6.48 30.60
C ALA A 24 -4.57 4.94 30.56
N GLY A 25 -3.65 4.28 29.86
CA GLY A 25 -3.41 2.84 29.96
C GLY A 25 -3.63 2.06 28.65
N LEU A 26 -2.53 1.54 28.09
CA LEU A 26 -2.45 0.62 26.93
C LEU A 26 -2.71 1.27 25.55
N TRP A 27 -1.94 2.31 25.20
CA TRP A 27 -1.87 2.78 23.81
C TRP A 27 -0.96 1.84 23.01
N ALA A 28 -1.58 1.06 22.12
CA ALA A 28 -0.89 0.34 21.06
C ALA A 28 0.20 1.24 20.44
N THR A 29 1.37 0.67 20.17
CA THR A 29 2.43 1.35 19.44
C THR A 29 1.86 1.86 18.12
N LEU A 30 1.57 3.15 18.02
CA LEU A 30 1.16 3.82 16.79
C LEU A 30 2.39 3.87 15.86
N THR A 31 2.85 2.72 15.40
CA THR A 31 3.81 2.65 14.31
C THR A 31 2.99 3.04 13.08
N SER A 32 3.19 4.26 12.59
CA SER A 32 2.70 4.61 11.27
C SER A 32 3.28 3.58 10.30
N PRO A 33 2.47 2.98 9.42
CA PRO A 33 3.00 2.05 8.42
C PRO A 33 4.08 2.79 7.63
N ALA A 34 5.24 2.14 7.49
CA ALA A 34 6.35 2.70 6.73
C ALA A 34 5.89 2.92 5.28
N ASP A 35 6.25 4.07 4.71
CA ASP A 35 5.93 4.36 3.31
C ASP A 35 6.54 3.27 2.40
N PRO A 36 5.72 2.48 1.68
CA PRO A 36 6.21 1.37 0.86
C PRO A 36 7.21 1.86 -0.19
N CYS A 37 7.07 3.09 -0.67
CA CYS A 37 7.96 3.69 -1.66
C CYS A 37 9.36 3.99 -1.12
N LEU A 38 9.57 3.93 0.20
CA LEU A 38 10.87 4.11 0.85
C LEU A 38 11.55 2.80 1.24
N LEU A 39 10.82 1.68 1.22
CA LEU A 39 11.33 0.37 1.61
C LEU A 39 12.19 -0.23 0.47
N PRO A 40 13.20 -1.06 0.81
CA PRO A 40 13.99 -1.76 -0.20
C PRO A 40 13.15 -2.85 -0.89
N MET A 41 13.60 -3.31 -2.05
CA MET A 41 13.10 -4.58 -2.61
C MET A 41 13.48 -5.72 -1.67
N ASP A 42 12.54 -6.61 -1.37
CA ASP A 42 12.76 -7.78 -0.53
C ASP A 42 12.05 -9.01 -1.12
N GLU A 43 12.86 -9.95 -1.60
CA GLU A 43 12.41 -11.21 -2.20
C GLU A 43 11.86 -12.19 -1.15
N GLY A 44 12.35 -12.16 0.09
CA GLY A 44 12.12 -13.21 1.10
C GLY A 44 12.81 -14.54 0.77
N SER A 45 12.52 -15.59 1.53
CA SER A 45 13.26 -16.87 1.46
C SER A 45 12.44 -18.16 1.28
N CYS A 46 11.13 -18.11 0.97
CA CYS A 46 10.28 -19.31 1.00
C CYS A 46 10.37 -20.26 -0.22
N GLY A 47 10.61 -19.75 -1.43
CA GLY A 47 10.73 -20.57 -2.66
C GLY A 47 9.46 -20.78 -3.50
N LYS A 48 8.37 -20.08 -3.21
CA LYS A 48 7.17 -19.98 -4.08
C LYS A 48 7.26 -18.73 -4.95
N TYR A 49 8.08 -18.79 -5.98
CA TYR A 49 8.42 -17.64 -6.81
C TYR A 49 7.24 -17.12 -7.63
N THR A 50 6.94 -15.83 -7.46
CA THR A 50 5.94 -15.10 -8.25
C THR A 50 6.50 -13.75 -8.71
N MET A 51 6.10 -13.29 -9.89
CA MET A 51 6.46 -11.96 -10.37
C MET A 51 5.65 -10.89 -9.65
N ARG A 52 6.32 -9.84 -9.18
CA ARG A 52 5.74 -8.66 -8.53
C ARG A 52 6.44 -7.39 -9.00
N TRP A 53 5.91 -6.25 -8.62
CA TRP A 53 6.48 -4.93 -8.90
C TRP A 53 6.93 -4.26 -7.62
N TYR A 54 8.07 -3.59 -7.65
CA TYR A 54 8.56 -2.74 -6.55
C TYR A 54 8.97 -1.39 -7.10
N PHE A 55 8.92 -0.36 -6.26
CA PHE A 55 9.42 0.96 -6.60
C PHE A 55 10.93 1.04 -6.39
N ASN A 56 11.66 1.29 -7.47
CA ASN A 56 13.09 1.54 -7.43
C ASN A 56 13.36 3.04 -7.33
N ARG A 57 13.73 3.50 -6.13
CA ARG A 57 14.01 4.92 -5.86
C ARG A 57 15.19 5.49 -6.64
N GLN A 58 16.20 4.68 -6.95
CA GLN A 58 17.36 5.16 -7.71
C GLN A 58 16.98 5.44 -9.16
N ALA A 59 16.14 4.58 -9.73
CA ALA A 59 15.62 4.74 -11.08
C ALA A 59 14.40 5.66 -11.16
N GLN A 60 13.79 6.02 -10.02
CA GLN A 60 12.48 6.69 -9.96
C GLN A 60 11.44 5.98 -10.83
N ALA A 61 11.38 4.64 -10.74
CA ALA A 61 10.53 3.82 -11.59
C ALA A 61 10.12 2.52 -10.90
N CYS A 62 8.93 2.03 -11.23
CA CYS A 62 8.47 0.70 -10.84
C CYS A 62 9.13 -0.37 -11.72
N ARG A 63 9.67 -1.42 -11.09
CA ARG A 63 10.39 -2.49 -11.77
C ARG A 63 9.89 -3.86 -11.33
N PRO A 64 9.91 -4.87 -12.21
CA PRO A 64 9.54 -6.22 -11.82
C PRO A 64 10.63 -6.85 -10.95
N PHE A 65 10.23 -7.72 -10.03
CA PHE A 65 11.11 -8.58 -9.25
C PHE A 65 10.44 -9.91 -8.92
N ILE A 66 11.25 -10.87 -8.46
CA ILE A 66 10.78 -12.17 -8.00
C ILE A 66 10.49 -12.08 -6.50
N TYR A 67 9.30 -12.50 -6.10
CA TYR A 67 8.92 -12.66 -4.70
C TYR A 67 8.82 -14.14 -4.35
N SER A 68 9.52 -14.55 -3.29
CA SER A 68 9.62 -15.93 -2.82
C SER A 68 8.34 -16.49 -2.19
N GLY A 69 7.29 -15.68 -2.04
CA GLY A 69 5.98 -16.10 -1.55
C GLY A 69 5.74 -15.90 -0.05
N CYS A 70 6.74 -15.49 0.73
CA CYS A 70 6.59 -15.08 2.12
C CYS A 70 7.60 -13.98 2.49
N GLU A 71 7.49 -13.45 3.73
CA GLU A 71 8.34 -12.36 4.23
C GLU A 71 8.24 -11.11 3.34
N GLY A 72 9.33 -10.39 3.17
CA GLY A 72 9.32 -9.15 2.42
C GLY A 72 8.75 -7.98 3.19
N ASN A 73 8.44 -6.94 2.44
CA ASN A 73 7.83 -5.72 2.96
C ASN A 73 6.75 -5.20 1.98
N ASP A 74 6.20 -4.03 2.28
CA ASP A 74 5.07 -3.46 1.54
C ASP A 74 5.46 -2.83 0.18
N ASN A 75 6.75 -2.73 -0.16
CA ASN A 75 7.20 -2.37 -1.51
C ASN A 75 7.06 -3.55 -2.48
N ARG A 76 5.83 -4.05 -2.61
CA ARG A 76 5.49 -5.23 -3.39
C ARG A 76 4.05 -5.15 -3.89
N PHE A 77 3.92 -4.77 -5.14
CA PHE A 77 2.64 -4.58 -5.82
C PHE A 77 2.39 -5.72 -6.80
N LEU A 78 1.11 -6.00 -7.07
CA LEU A 78 0.73 -7.06 -8.01
C LEU A 78 0.85 -6.56 -9.45
N HIS A 79 0.52 -5.29 -9.67
CA HIS A 79 0.48 -4.65 -10.98
C HIS A 79 1.41 -3.43 -11.05
N LEU A 80 1.86 -3.10 -12.27
CA LEU A 80 2.69 -1.91 -12.51
C LEU A 80 1.93 -0.64 -12.12
N GLU A 81 0.68 -0.50 -12.57
CA GLU A 81 -0.18 0.66 -12.32
C GLU A 81 -0.33 0.94 -10.82
N GLU A 82 -0.58 -0.09 -10.00
CA GLU A 82 -0.67 0.03 -8.55
C GLU A 82 0.62 0.60 -7.92
N CYS A 83 1.78 0.16 -8.40
CA CYS A 83 3.07 0.68 -7.96
C CYS A 83 3.26 2.15 -8.37
N GLU A 84 2.93 2.48 -9.63
CA GLU A 84 3.10 3.83 -10.17
C GLU A 84 2.14 4.82 -9.50
N GLU A 85 0.87 4.47 -9.34
CA GLU A 85 -0.11 5.31 -8.61
C GLU A 85 0.32 5.55 -7.16
N THR A 86 0.88 4.53 -6.51
CA THR A 86 1.31 4.63 -5.09
C THR A 86 2.57 5.47 -4.92
N CYS A 87 3.55 5.32 -5.82
CA CYS A 87 4.91 5.84 -5.62
C CYS A 87 5.35 6.95 -6.59
N LEU A 88 4.64 7.12 -7.71
CA LEU A 88 4.86 8.18 -8.69
C LEU A 88 3.72 9.21 -8.73
N GLY A 89 2.62 8.96 -8.02
CA GLY A 89 1.50 9.89 -7.89
C GLY A 89 1.95 11.25 -7.31
N GLU A 90 1.87 12.28 -8.16
CA GLU A 90 2.23 13.68 -7.92
C GLU A 90 3.58 13.86 -7.20
N ALA A 91 4.65 13.79 -8.00
CA ALA A 91 5.99 14.25 -7.65
C ALA A 91 6.03 15.77 -7.40
N ASP A 92 5.42 16.24 -6.31
CA ASP A 92 5.79 17.52 -5.71
C ASP A 92 5.92 17.37 -4.20
N GLY A 93 7.12 17.66 -3.71
CA GLY A 93 7.62 17.36 -2.38
C GLY A 93 7.02 18.20 -1.25
N THR A 94 5.70 18.39 -1.21
CA THR A 94 5.05 19.09 -0.12
C THR A 94 3.66 18.53 0.18
N ASN A 95 3.56 17.84 1.32
CA ASN A 95 2.34 17.31 1.93
C ASN A 95 1.64 16.12 1.25
N ARG A 96 2.06 14.90 1.64
CA ARG A 96 1.14 13.74 1.82
C ARG A 96 0.15 13.96 2.99
N SER A 97 -0.31 15.19 3.15
CA SER A 97 -1.29 15.65 4.12
C SER A 97 -2.17 16.69 3.45
N LYS A 98 -3.00 16.22 2.54
CA LYS A 98 -4.34 16.72 2.24
C LYS A 98 -5.02 15.49 1.65
N THR A 99 -5.88 14.78 2.36
CA THR A 99 -7.18 15.34 2.76
C THR A 99 -7.82 14.46 3.82
N GLN A 100 -7.77 14.89 5.09
CA GLN A 100 -8.89 14.65 6.01
C GLN A 100 -10.05 15.53 5.52
N THR A 101 -10.90 14.97 4.66
CA THR A 101 -12.26 15.47 4.47
C THR A 101 -13.19 14.34 4.87
N HIS A 102 -13.63 14.37 6.13
CA HIS A 102 -15.05 14.44 6.43
C HIS A 102 -15.31 14.92 7.85
#